data_AF-A0A919ZNI4-F1
#
_entry.id   AF-A0A919ZNI4-F1
#
_cell.length_a   1.000
_cell.length_b   1.000
_cell.length_c   1.000
_cell.angle_alpha   90.00
_cell.angle_beta   90.00
_cell.angle_gamma   90.00
#
_symmetry.space_group_name_H-M   'P 1'
#
loop_
_entity.id
_entity.type
_entity.pdbx_description
1 polymer ?
#
loop_
_entity_poly.entity_id
_entity_poly.type
_entity_poly.pdbx_seq_one_letter_code
_entity_poly.pdbx_strand_id
1 'polypeptide(L)'
;MYVIQDAKITKELELDGRSCVEVAVEPARMGDPSLLLYITGSADRSLELHRIIRNHHDLTLDWYNDNENTAFEDATEIAFENRVDLLAEQEKKQFMQSLLSYGSMNQDLRNRLFSQK
;
A
#
# COMPACT_ATOMS: atom_id res chain seq x y z
N MET A 1 -0.24 -3.25 -13.93
CA MET A 1 0.88 -2.46 -13.37
C MET A 1 0.38 -1.07 -12.97
N TYR A 2 0.35 -0.82 -11.67
CA TYR A 2 0.05 0.50 -11.12
C TYR A 2 1.28 1.41 -11.28
N VAL A 3 1.08 2.60 -11.84
CA VAL A 3 2.11 3.64 -11.90
C VAL A 3 1.87 4.57 -10.71
N ILE A 4 2.85 4.67 -9.82
CA ILE A 4 2.78 5.51 -8.62
C ILE A 4 2.90 6.97 -9.06
N GLN A 5 1.86 7.77 -8.83
CA GLN A 5 1.91 9.22 -9.02
C GLN A 5 2.30 9.91 -7.71
N ASP A 6 1.58 9.57 -6.64
CA ASP A 6 1.86 10.05 -5.29
C ASP A 6 1.91 8.87 -4.32
N ALA A 7 2.78 8.98 -3.32
CA ALA A 7 2.84 8.02 -2.24
C ALA A 7 3.16 8.74 -0.93
N LYS A 8 2.33 8.51 0.09
CA LYS A 8 2.43 9.15 1.40
C LYS A 8 2.20 8.16 2.53
N ILE A 9 3.05 8.24 3.54
CA ILE A 9 2.84 7.51 4.80
C ILE A 9 1.68 8.19 5.53
N THR A 10 0.66 7.41 5.86
CA THR A 10 -0.59 7.92 6.43
C THR A 10 -0.59 7.75 7.95
N LYS A 11 -0.33 6.53 8.43
CA LYS A 11 -0.26 6.24 9.86
C LYS A 11 0.62 5.03 10.16
N GLU A 12 1.07 4.94 11.41
CA GLU A 12 1.69 3.75 11.98
C GLU A 12 0.65 3.03 12.84
N LEU A 13 0.53 1.72 12.66
CA LEU A 13 -0.44 0.90 13.37
C LEU A 13 0.14 -0.48 13.64
N GLU A 14 -0.35 -1.13 14.69
CA GLU A 14 -0.05 -2.53 14.91
C GLU A 14 -1.14 -3.38 14.25
N LEU A 15 -0.75 -4.25 13.32
CA LEU A 15 -1.66 -5.20 12.67
C LEU A 15 -1.16 -6.61 12.97
N ASP A 16 -2.04 -7.49 13.46
CA ASP A 16 -1.70 -8.89 13.80
C ASP A 16 -0.48 -9.02 14.74
N GLY A 17 -0.32 -8.08 15.69
CA GLY A 17 0.79 -8.04 16.65
C GLY A 17 2.14 -7.61 16.04
N ARG A 18 2.12 -7.01 14.84
CA ARG A 18 3.30 -6.51 14.13
C ARG A 18 3.17 -5.02 13.86
N SER A 19 4.23 -4.26 14.14
CA SER A 19 4.32 -2.86 13.75
C SER A 19 4.27 -2.73 12.23
N CYS A 20 3.23 -2.07 11.74
CA CYS A 20 2.96 -1.82 10.35
C CYS A 20 2.87 -0.31 10.07
N VAL A 21 3.27 0.08 8.88
CA VAL A 21 3.10 1.43 8.36
C VAL A 21 2.11 1.38 7.22
N GLU A 22 1.07 2.19 7.30
CA GLU A 22 0.12 2.41 6.22
C GLU A 22 0.69 3.45 5.26
N VAL A 23 0.78 3.07 3.99
CA VAL A 23 1.21 3.94 2.90
C VAL A 23 0.06 4.05 1.91
N ALA A 24 -0.46 5.27 1.75
CA ALA A 24 -1.43 5.59 0.72
C ALA A 24 -0.69 5.91 -0.58
N VAL A 25 -1.07 5.22 -1.64
CA VAL A 25 -0.51 5.36 -2.99
C VAL A 25 -1.63 5.77 -3.93
N GLU A 26 -1.41 6.87 -4.63
CA GLU A 26 -2.33 7.38 -5.64
C GLU A 26 -1.80 6.98 -7.03
N PRO A 27 -2.56 6.19 -7.79
CA PRO A 27 -2.15 5.77 -9.12
C PRO A 27 -2.25 6.94 -10.11
N ALA A 28 -1.32 7.00 -11.06
CA ALA A 28 -1.27 8.06 -12.09
C ALA A 28 -2.44 8.01 -13.09
N ARG A 29 -3.14 6.89 -13.16
CA ARG A 29 -4.24 6.68 -14.09
C ARG A 29 -5.54 7.18 -13.44
N MET A 30 -6.16 8.19 -14.06
CA MET A 30 -7.46 8.67 -13.62
C MET A 30 -8.50 7.54 -13.64
N GLY A 31 -9.21 7.37 -12.53
CA GLY A 31 -10.24 6.33 -12.33
C GLY A 31 -9.73 5.03 -11.71
N ASP A 32 -8.43 4.86 -11.48
CA ASP A 32 -7.94 3.77 -10.61
C ASP A 32 -8.12 4.18 -9.13
N PRO A 33 -8.61 3.26 -8.27
CA PRO A 33 -8.76 3.53 -6.84
C PRO A 33 -7.40 3.75 -6.17
N SER A 34 -7.36 4.59 -5.13
CA SER A 34 -6.17 4.73 -4.30
C SER A 34 -5.83 3.39 -3.64
N LEU A 35 -4.54 3.10 -3.47
CA LEU A 35 -4.06 1.86 -2.84
C LEU A 35 -3.54 2.18 -1.45
N LEU A 36 -4.02 1.46 -0.44
CA LEU A 36 -3.47 1.49 0.92
C LEU A 36 -2.62 0.24 1.11
N LEU A 37 -1.34 0.45 1.39
CA LEU A 37 -0.35 -0.60 1.55
C LEU A 37 0.06 -0.67 3.00
N TYR A 38 -0.01 -1.86 3.60
CA TYR A 38 0.46 -2.10 4.95
C TYR A 38 1.83 -2.76 4.88
N ILE A 39 2.87 -2.03 5.26
CA ILE A 39 4.25 -2.48 5.21
C ILE A 39 4.71 -2.79 6.62
N THR A 40 5.21 -4.00 6.85
CA THR A 40 5.77 -4.44 8.13
C THR A 40 7.28 -4.62 8.01
N GLY A 41 7.98 -4.47 9.13
CA GLY A 41 9.36 -4.92 9.26
C GLY A 41 9.41 -6.42 9.55
N SER A 42 10.34 -7.13 8.93
CA SER A 42 10.69 -8.51 9.30
C SER A 42 11.82 -8.54 10.33
N ALA A 43 12.05 -9.71 10.94
CA ALA A 43 13.13 -9.92 11.90
C ALA A 43 14.53 -9.65 11.29
N ASP A 44 14.68 -9.86 9.98
CA ASP A 44 15.93 -9.58 9.22
C ASP A 44 16.11 -8.10 8.85
N ARG A 45 15.25 -7.20 9.35
CA ARG A 45 15.20 -5.78 8.96
C ARG A 45 14.93 -5.55 7.47
N SER A 46 14.31 -6.54 6.82
CA SER A 46 13.68 -6.39 5.52
C SER A 46 12.30 -5.76 5.67
N LEU A 47 11.90 -4.98 4.67
CA LEU A 47 10.53 -4.48 4.56
C LEU A 47 9.70 -5.52 3.81
N GLU A 48 8.52 -5.83 4.33
CA GLU A 48 7.60 -6.79 3.74
C GLU A 48 6.22 -6.15 3.57
N LEU A 49 5.59 -6.36 2.41
CA LEU A 49 4.22 -5.92 2.17
C LEU A 49 3.25 -6.96 2.75
N HIS A 50 2.57 -6.58 3.81
CA HIS A 50 1.68 -7.42 4.59
C HIS A 50 0.26 -7.47 4.01
N ARG A 51 -0.30 -6.31 3.63
CA ARG A 51 -1.67 -6.22 3.08
C ARG A 51 -1.80 -5.09 2.07
N ILE A 52 -2.72 -5.26 1.12
CA ILE A 52 -3.06 -4.26 0.11
C ILE A 52 -4.57 -4.07 0.11
N ILE A 53 -5.01 -2.85 0.31
CA ILE A 53 -6.42 -2.48 0.24
C ILE A 53 -6.60 -1.50 -0.92
N ARG A 54 -7.51 -1.80 -1.83
CA ARG A 54 -8.01 -0.83 -2.80
C ARG A 54 -9.07 0.02 -2.13
N ASN A 55 -8.78 1.30 -2.01
CA ASN A 55 -9.69 2.29 -1.51
C ASN A 55 -10.41 2.96 -2.69
N HIS A 56 -11.68 2.61 -2.87
CA HIS A 56 -12.55 3.19 -3.90
C HIS A 56 -13.19 4.51 -3.46
N HIS A 57 -12.78 5.09 -2.31
CA HIS A 57 -13.19 6.44 -1.96
C HIS A 57 -12.63 7.44 -2.96
N ASP A 58 -13.52 7.96 -3.80
CA ASP A 58 -13.28 9.15 -4.59
C ASP A 58 -13.16 10.35 -3.63
N LEU A 59 -12.02 11.04 -3.60
CA LEU A 59 -11.76 12.18 -2.70
C LEU A 59 -12.67 13.40 -3.00
N THR A 60 -13.57 13.31 -4.00
CA THR A 60 -14.48 14.38 -4.40
C THR A 60 -15.86 14.33 -3.75
N LEU A 61 -16.25 13.20 -3.14
CA LEU A 61 -17.56 12.99 -2.49
C LEU A 61 -17.31 11.91 -1.42
N ASP A 62 -17.53 12.06 -0.12
CA ASP A 62 -18.70 12.60 0.53
C ASP A 62 -18.37 12.60 2.03
N TRP A 63 -18.41 13.76 2.67
CA TRP A 63 -18.12 13.96 4.09
C TRP A 63 -19.36 13.69 4.95
N TYR A 64 -20.41 13.11 4.38
CA TYR A 64 -21.66 12.87 5.06
C TYR A 64 -22.34 11.60 4.53
N ASN A 65 -22.27 10.53 5.32
CA ASN A 65 -23.27 9.46 5.32
C ASN A 65 -23.22 8.47 4.13
N ASP A 66 -22.39 7.42 4.24
CA ASP A 66 -22.93 6.05 4.15
C ASP A 66 -21.95 5.03 4.78
N ASN A 67 -22.46 4.27 5.75
CA ASN A 67 -21.70 3.31 6.55
C ASN A 67 -21.66 1.92 5.89
N GLU A 68 -22.31 1.67 4.75
CA GLU A 68 -22.41 0.31 4.26
C GLU A 68 -22.21 0.22 2.75
N ASN A 69 -21.21 -0.60 2.38
CA ASN A 69 -21.07 -1.39 1.16
C ASN A 69 -19.84 -1.04 0.28
N THR A 70 -18.71 -1.73 0.54
CA THR A 70 -17.56 -1.93 -0.39
C THR A 70 -16.61 -0.74 -0.65
N ALA A 71 -16.37 0.13 0.33
CA ALA A 71 -15.38 1.21 0.20
C ALA A 71 -13.90 0.71 0.17
N PHE A 72 -13.64 -0.43 0.83
CA PHE A 72 -12.32 -1.03 0.97
C PHE A 72 -12.35 -2.48 0.48
N GLU A 73 -11.66 -2.77 -0.60
CA GLU A 73 -11.50 -4.12 -1.14
C GLU A 73 -10.13 -4.65 -0.74
N ASP A 74 -10.05 -5.77 -0.03
CA ASP A 74 -8.77 -6.46 0.17
C ASP A 74 -8.32 -7.03 -1.17
N ALA A 75 -7.30 -6.39 -1.72
CA ALA A 75 -6.74 -6.74 -3.00
C ALA A 75 -5.39 -7.43 -2.81
N THR A 76 -5.07 -7.97 -1.64
CA THR A 76 -3.74 -8.55 -1.39
C THR A 76 -3.43 -9.69 -2.36
N GLU A 77 -4.44 -10.49 -2.68
CA GLU A 77 -4.35 -11.59 -3.63
C GLU A 77 -4.64 -11.11 -5.06
N ILE A 78 -5.72 -10.34 -5.26
CA ILE A 78 -6.22 -9.94 -6.58
C ILE A 78 -5.58 -8.67 -7.18
N ALA A 79 -4.75 -7.92 -6.43
CA ALA A 79 -4.14 -6.67 -6.91
C ALA A 79 -3.22 -6.89 -8.10
N PHE A 80 -2.57 -8.06 -8.15
CA PHE A 80 -1.54 -8.41 -9.11
C PHE A 80 -1.90 -9.62 -9.98
N GLU A 81 -3.11 -10.16 -9.89
CA GLU A 81 -3.56 -11.29 -10.73
C GLU A 81 -4.03 -10.87 -12.14
N ASN A 82 -3.99 -9.57 -12.46
CA ASN A 82 -4.53 -9.03 -13.71
C ASN A 82 -3.61 -9.23 -14.94
N ARG A 83 -2.58 -10.08 -14.85
CA ARG A 83 -1.71 -10.43 -15.98
C ARG A 83 -1.49 -11.93 -16.09
N VAL A 84 -1.80 -12.46 -17.27
CA VAL A 84 -1.59 -13.87 -17.64
C VAL A 84 -0.10 -14.21 -17.80
N ASP A 85 0.75 -13.22 -18.06
CA ASP A 85 2.18 -13.39 -18.39
C ASP A 85 3.16 -13.16 -17.24
N LEU A 86 2.71 -12.67 -16.07
CA LEU A 86 3.58 -12.41 -14.91
C LEU A 86 2.98 -13.01 -13.64
N LEU A 87 3.82 -13.73 -12.87
CA LEU A 87 3.44 -14.20 -11.54
C LEU A 87 3.16 -12.99 -10.63
N ALA A 88 2.05 -13.02 -9.90
CA ALA A 88 1.62 -11.96 -8.98
C ALA A 88 2.73 -11.53 -8.00
N GLU A 89 3.57 -12.48 -7.56
CA GLU A 89 4.73 -12.22 -6.71
C GLU A 89 5.78 -11.31 -7.36
N GLN A 90 5.98 -11.44 -8.67
CA GLN A 90 6.97 -10.66 -9.40
C GLN A 90 6.46 -9.24 -9.68
N GLU A 91 5.17 -9.06 -9.98
CA GLU A 91 4.56 -7.72 -10.03
C GLU A 91 4.59 -7.04 -8.66
N LYS A 92 4.27 -7.76 -7.58
CA LYS A 92 4.39 -7.26 -6.20
C LYS A 92 5.81 -6.77 -5.89
N LYS A 93 6.84 -7.54 -6.26
CA LYS A 93 8.25 -7.16 -6.07
C LYS A 93 8.63 -5.90 -6.85
N GLN A 94 8.25 -5.81 -8.13
CA GLN A 94 8.54 -4.61 -8.94
C GLN A 94 7.82 -3.37 -8.39
N PHE A 95 6.54 -3.51 -8.03
CA PHE A 95 5.78 -2.42 -7.44
C PHE A 95 6.39 -1.94 -6.11
N MET A 96 6.79 -2.88 -5.24
CA MET A 96 7.47 -2.55 -4.00
C MET A 96 8.80 -1.84 -4.25
N GLN A 97 9.58 -2.26 -5.25
CA GLN A 97 10.80 -1.55 -5.64
C GLN A 97 10.51 -0.12 -6.11
N SER A 98 9.49 0.08 -6.96
CA SER A 98 9.09 1.42 -7.40
C SER A 98 8.67 2.32 -6.23
N LEU A 99 7.91 1.78 -5.27
CA LEU A 99 7.50 2.52 -4.07
C LEU A 99 8.69 2.89 -3.19
N LEU A 100 9.62 1.97 -2.97
CA LEU A 100 10.81 2.23 -2.17
C LEU A 100 11.77 3.22 -2.86
N SER A 101 11.78 3.25 -4.18
CA SER A 101 12.52 4.25 -4.97
C SER A 101 11.79 5.60 -5.06
N TYR A 102 10.55 5.70 -4.57
CA TYR A 102 9.79 6.95 -4.60
C TYR A 102 10.28 7.90 -3.50
N GLY A 103 11.01 8.94 -3.91
CA GLY A 103 11.50 9.99 -3.01
C GLY A 103 12.29 9.42 -1.82
N SER A 104 11.85 9.73 -0.60
CA SER A 104 12.46 9.28 0.66
C SER A 104 11.76 8.09 1.30
N MET A 105 10.74 7.52 0.65
CA MET A 105 9.82 6.51 1.20
C MET A 105 10.54 5.33 1.87
N ASN A 106 11.59 4.79 1.26
CA ASN A 106 12.36 3.70 1.84
C ASN A 106 13.05 4.09 3.16
N GLN A 107 13.65 5.29 3.22
CA GLN A 107 14.28 5.76 4.46
C GLN A 107 13.22 6.03 5.53
N ASP A 108 12.10 6.66 5.17
CA ASP A 108 11.01 6.93 6.11
C ASP A 108 10.41 5.64 6.69
N LEU A 109 10.12 4.64 5.86
CA LEU A 109 9.61 3.34 6.30
C LEU A 109 10.59 2.63 7.22
N ARG A 110 11.87 2.61 6.86
CA ARG A 110 12.91 1.99 7.70
C ARG A 110 13.06 2.70 9.03
N ASN A 111 13.00 4.03 9.05
CA ASN A 111 13.03 4.80 10.28
C ASN A 111 11.79 4.48 11.13
N ARG A 112 10.59 4.50 10.57
CA ARG A 112 9.36 4.22 11.33
C ARG A 112 9.33 2.81 11.93
N LEU A 113 9.70 1.80 11.12
CA LEU A 113 9.64 0.39 11.51
C LEU A 113 10.83 -0.08 12.37
N PHE A 114 12.03 0.49 12.17
CA PHE A 114 13.25 0.04 12.84
C PHE A 114 13.85 1.06 13.82
N SER A 115 13.33 2.30 13.90
CA SER A 115 13.81 3.32 14.84
C SER A 115 13.17 3.22 16.23
N GLN A 116 12.40 2.16 16.53
CA GLN A 116 12.11 1.81 17.92
C GLN A 116 13.36 1.21 18.58
N LYS A 117 14.27 2.08 19.01
CA LYS A 117 15.37 1.72 19.92
C LYS A 117 15.63 2.83 20.92
#